data_AF-A0A2K3KAR8-F1
#
_entry.id   AF-A0A2K3KAR8-F1
#
_cell.length_a   1.000
_cell.length_b   1.000
_cell.length_c   1.000
_cell.angle_alpha   90.00
_cell.angle_beta   90.00
_cell.angle_gamma   90.00
#
_symmetry.space_group_name_H-M   'P 1'
#
loop_
_entity.id
_entity.type
_entity.pdbx_description
1 polymer ?
#
loop_
_entity_poly.entity_id
_entity_poly.type
_entity_poly.pdbx_seq_one_letter_code
_entity_poly.pdbx_strand_id
1 'polypeptide(L)' 'MSTISSTITLLNNLNIKEIGTFQEKVVEIGVDEGIKLLKASLQSKMVLTSVFIKERKSDM' A
#
# COMPACT_ATOMS: atom_id res chain seq x y z
N MET A 1 17.15 -6.14 12.61
CA MET A 1 16.98 -6.38 11.16
C MET A 1 16.29 -5.15 10.59
N SER A 2 16.81 -4.55 9.53
CA SER A 2 16.25 -3.29 8.98
C SER A 2 15.05 -3.58 8.09
N THR A 3 13.92 -2.91 8.33
CA THR A 3 12.68 -2.98 7.52
C THR A 3 12.96 -2.71 6.04
N ILE A 4 13.91 -1.80 5.76
CA ILE A 4 14.35 -1.42 4.42
C ILE A 4 14.98 -2.61 3.69
N SER A 5 15.75 -3.44 4.40
CA SER A 5 16.35 -4.65 3.81
C SER A 5 15.27 -5.65 3.42
N SER A 6 14.23 -5.83 4.24
CA SER A 6 13.15 -6.77 3.94
C SER A 6 12.25 -6.33 2.78
N THR A 7 11.96 -5.04 2.64
CA THR A 7 11.20 -4.50 1.51
C THR A 7 11.97 -4.64 0.20
N ILE A 8 13.27 -4.32 0.17
CA ILE A 8 14.12 -4.48 -1.03
C ILE A 8 14.16 -5.96 -1.47
N THR A 9 14.31 -6.90 -0.53
CA THR A 9 14.28 -8.33 -0.85
C THR A 9 12.94 -8.77 -1.44
N LEU A 10 11.81 -8.32 -0.88
CA LEU A 10 10.47 -8.61 -1.40
C LEU A 10 10.27 -8.06 -2.82
N LEU A 11 10.68 -6.82 -3.07
CA LEU A 11 10.55 -6.18 -4.39
C LEU A 11 11.40 -6.90 -5.44
N ASN A 12 12.60 -7.33 -5.07
CA ASN A 12 13.47 -8.10 -5.95
C ASN A 12 12.87 -9.46 -6.32
N ASN A 13 12.21 -10.15 -5.36
CA ASN A 13 11.48 -11.40 -5.61
C ASN A 13 10.29 -11.21 -6.57
N LEU A 14 9.72 -10.01 -6.63
CA LEU A 14 8.65 -9.63 -7.56
C LEU A 14 9.18 -9.15 -8.93
N ASN A 15 10.49 -9.25 -9.19
CA ASN A 15 11.17 -8.80 -10.41
C ASN A 15 11.05 -7.29 -10.69
N ILE A 16 10.88 -6.47 -9.65
CA ILE A 16 10.80 -5.02 -9.77
C ILE A 16 12.22 -4.44 -9.79
N LYS A 17 12.62 -3.87 -10.94
CA LYS A 17 13.99 -3.38 -11.17
C LYS A 17 14.21 -1.91 -10.80
N GLU A 18 13.19 -1.07 -10.94
CA GLU A 18 13.29 0.38 -10.69
C GLU A 18 12.70 0.75 -9.33
N ILE A 19 13.41 0.43 -8.25
CA ILE A 19 12.96 0.68 -6.87
C ILE A 19 12.91 2.19 -6.56
N GLY A 20 13.77 2.98 -7.22
CA GLY A 20 13.92 4.42 -6.99
C GLY A 20 12.71 5.28 -7.38
N THR A 21 11.74 4.72 -8.12
CA THR A 21 10.50 5.42 -8.50
C THR A 21 9.34 5.13 -7.54
N PHE A 22 9.50 4.16 -6.62
CA PHE A 22 8.47 3.77 -5.65
C PHE A 22 8.61 4.57 -4.35
N GLN A 23 7.47 4.99 -3.80
CA GLN A 23 7.40 5.66 -2.49
C GLN A 23 7.03 4.65 -1.40
N GLU A 24 7.84 4.57 -0.34
CA GLU A 24 7.45 3.89 0.89
C GLU A 24 6.47 4.76 1.67
N LYS A 25 5.37 4.16 2.15
CA LYS A 25 4.35 4.85 2.95
C LYS A 25 4.03 4.02 4.18
N VAL A 26 4.33 4.58 5.34
CA VAL A 26 3.81 4.05 6.61
C VAL A 26 2.38 4.55 6.79
N VAL A 27 1.47 3.65 7.12
CA VAL A 27 0.08 3.98 7.41
C VAL A 27 -0.25 3.51 8.82
N GLU A 28 -0.87 4.40 9.59
CA GLU A 28 -1.42 4.05 10.89
C GLU A 28 -2.79 3.41 10.70
N ILE A 29 -3.05 2.33 11.43
CA ILE A 29 -4.32 1.60 11.36
C ILE A 29 -5.03 1.75 12.69
N GLY A 30 -6.04 2.63 12.72
CA GLY A 30 -7.01 2.71 13.80
C GLY A 30 -8.21 1.80 13.58
N VAL A 31 -9.21 1.91 14.46
CA VAL A 31 -10.47 1.14 14.35
C VAL A 31 -11.21 1.46 13.05
N ASP A 32 -11.28 2.74 12.68
CA ASP A 32 -11.96 3.17 11.46
C ASP A 32 -11.28 2.65 10.20
N GLU A 33 -9.95 2.68 10.14
CA GLU A 33 -9.15 2.12 9.05
C GLU A 33 -9.32 0.59 8.99
N GLY A 34 -9.36 -0.08 10.14
CA GLY A 34 -9.64 -1.51 10.23
C GLY A 34 -11.00 -1.89 9.64
N ILE A 35 -12.06 -1.14 9.93
CA ILE A 35 -13.39 -1.37 9.36
C ILE A 35 -13.39 -1.11 7.84
N LYS A 36 -12.73 -0.04 7.37
CA LYS A 36 -12.59 0.25 5.93
C LYS A 36 -11.83 -0.87 5.22
N LEU A 37 -10.76 -1.39 5.82
CA LEU A 37 -9.98 -2.52 5.30
C LEU A 37 -10.82 -3.79 5.22
N LEU A 38 -11.57 -4.11 6.28
CA LEU A 38 -12.45 -5.28 6.29
C LEU A 38 -13.50 -5.18 5.18
N LYS A 39 -14.17 -4.04 5.08
CA LYS A 39 -15.15 -3.80 4.02
C LYS A 39 -14.53 -3.95 2.63
N ALA A 40 -13.37 -3.34 2.40
CA ALA A 40 -12.66 -3.42 1.12
C ALA A 40 -12.22 -4.86 0.79
N SER A 41 -11.84 -5.67 1.79
CA SER A 41 -11.44 -7.07 1.61
C SER A 41 -12.56 -7.97 1.10
N LEU A 42 -13.81 -7.64 1.43
CA LEU A 42 -14.99 -8.35 0.94
C LEU A 42 -15.41 -7.90 -0.46
N GLN A 43 -14.91 -6.76 -0.94
CA GLN A 43 -15.39 -6.10 -2.14
C GLN A 43 -14.35 -6.02 -3.27
N SER A 44 -13.06 -6.10 -2.94
CA SER A 44 -11.97 -5.89 -3.90
C SER A 44 -10.74 -6.71 -3.57
N LYS A 45 -9.99 -7.08 -4.61
CA LYS A 45 -8.66 -7.68 -4.48
C LYS A 45 -7.57 -6.65 -4.19
N MET A 46 -7.85 -5.36 -4.45
CA MET A 46 -6.90 -4.24 -4.28
C MET A 46 -7.17 -3.46 -2.99
N VAL A 47 -7.24 -4.19 -1.87
CA VAL A 47 -7.69 -3.69 -0.56
C VAL A 47 -6.87 -2.51 -0.06
N LEU A 48 -5.54 -2.62 -0.09
CA LEU A 48 -4.66 -1.58 0.44
C LEU A 48 -4.69 -0.32 -0.44
N THR A 49 -4.76 -0.49 -1.76
CA THR A 49 -4.88 0.62 -2.71
C THR A 49 -6.20 1.36 -2.49
N SER A 50 -7.33 0.65 -2.43
CA SER A 50 -8.65 1.29 -2.31
C SER A 50 -8.86 2.06 -1.00
N VAL A 51 -8.18 1.65 0.07
CA VAL A 51 -8.30 2.32 1.37
C VAL A 51 -7.28 3.46 1.54
N PHE A 52 -6.03 3.28 1.10
CA PHE A 52 -4.93 4.19 1.45
C PHE A 52 -4.39 5.04 0.29
N ILE A 53 -4.76 4.72 -0.95
CA ILE A 53 -4.42 5.49 -2.14
C ILE A 53 -5.73 6.06 -2.67
N LYS A 54 -6.10 7.27 -2.19
CA LYS A 54 -7.16 8.04 -2.84
C LYS A 54 -6.63 8.51 -4.20
N GLU A 55 -7.40 8.27 -5.26
CA GLU A 55 -7.17 8.99 -6.51
C GLU A 55 -7.26 10.49 -6.18
N ARG A 56 -6.22 11.25 -6.56
CA ARG A 56 -6.37 12.70 -6.61
C ARG A 56 -7.56 12.94 -7.53
N LYS A 57 -8.66 13.48 -7.01
CA LYS A 57 -9.53 14.27 -7.86
C LYS A 57 -8.61 15.31 -8.45
N SER A 58 -8.31 15.18 -9.74
CA SER A 58 -7.88 16.33 -10.50
C SER A 58 -8.98 17.35 -10.29
N ASP A 59 -8.70 18.36 -9.47
CA ASP A 59 -9.55 19.53 -9.40
C ASP A 59 -9.74 20.00 -10.83
N MET A 60 -11.00 20.04 -11.26
CA MET A 60 -11.42 20.49 -12.59
C MET A 60 -10.94 21.91 -12.86
#